data_AF-A0AAJ1R9G9-F1
#
_entry.id   AF-A0AAJ1R9G9-F1
#
_cell.length_a   1.000
_cell.length_b   1.000
_cell.length_c   1.000
_cell.angle_alpha   90.00
_cell.angle_beta   90.00
_cell.angle_gamma   90.00
#
_symmetry.space_group_name_H-M   'P 1'
#
loop_
_entity.id
_entity.type
_entity.pdbx_description
1 polymer ?
#
loop_
_entity_poly.entity_id
_entity_poly.type
_entity_poly.pdbx_seq_one_letter_code
_entity_poly.pdbx_strand_id
1 'polypeptide(L)'
;MKKSFWILASVVIVLLGAAYFLYPRASFGGVQMSEKQFKQVNRSKDNIDVLLQDLNKYKPTSPKTVTKIKQDVDQLIAQNGENLSTADFDKLETAAGDKNGGVLATIEAAQKGHYLIDGDIASVLHTKFSIIVLQSAKSATESDSQAKKVASQIEKDLSIDSRLYKIGIKS
;
A
#
# COMPACT_ATOMS: atom_id res chain seq x y z
N MET A 1 -54.93 -16.99 -9.52
CA MET A 1 -53.59 -17.29 -8.93
C MET A 1 -52.41 -17.10 -9.91
N LYS A 2 -52.55 -17.34 -11.23
CA LYS A 2 -51.43 -17.15 -12.18
C LYS A 2 -50.95 -15.69 -12.36
N LYS A 3 -51.83 -14.69 -12.30
CA LYS A 3 -51.46 -13.26 -12.46
C LYS A 3 -50.68 -12.67 -11.28
N SER A 4 -50.99 -13.11 -10.06
CA SER A 4 -50.34 -12.64 -8.82
C SER A 4 -48.89 -13.12 -8.71
N PHE A 5 -48.57 -14.30 -9.26
CA PHE A 5 -47.21 -14.86 -9.25
C PHE A 5 -46.25 -14.08 -10.17
N TRP A 6 -46.75 -13.60 -11.33
CA TRP A 6 -45.97 -12.78 -12.25
C TRP A 6 -45.67 -11.38 -11.72
N ILE A 7 -46.60 -10.79 -10.96
CA ILE A 7 -46.39 -9.49 -10.31
C ILE A 7 -45.30 -9.62 -9.22
N LEU A 8 -45.36 -10.66 -8.39
CA LEU A 8 -44.36 -10.89 -7.34
C LEU A 8 -42.95 -11.13 -7.93
N ALA A 9 -42.87 -11.92 -9.01
CA ALA A 9 -41.60 -12.16 -9.71
C ALA A 9 -41.01 -10.86 -10.30
N SER A 10 -41.85 -9.98 -10.86
CA SER A 10 -41.39 -8.70 -11.40
C SER A 10 -40.85 -7.75 -10.32
N VAL A 11 -41.47 -7.73 -9.13
CA VAL A 11 -41.04 -6.90 -8.00
C VAL A 11 -39.70 -7.38 -7.44
N VAL A 12 -39.48 -8.70 -7.38
CA VAL A 12 -38.20 -9.28 -6.94
C VAL A 12 -37.08 -8.95 -7.92
N ILE A 13 -37.32 -9.02 -9.24
CA ILE A 13 -36.32 -8.69 -10.26
C ILE A 13 -35.97 -7.19 -10.20
N VAL A 14 -36.97 -6.32 -10.02
CA VAL A 14 -36.75 -4.87 -9.87
C VAL A 14 -35.99 -4.55 -8.57
N LEU A 15 -36.29 -5.23 -7.47
CA LEU A 15 -35.55 -5.06 -6.21
C LEU A 15 -34.11 -5.58 -6.30
N LEU A 16 -33.88 -6.70 -6.99
CA LEU A 16 -32.52 -7.21 -7.23
C LEU A 16 -31.72 -6.29 -8.16
N GLY A 17 -32.36 -5.73 -9.20
CA GLY A 17 -31.76 -4.72 -10.07
C GLY A 17 -31.44 -3.43 -9.30
N ALA A 18 -32.37 -2.95 -8.48
CA ALA A 18 -32.17 -1.79 -7.63
C ALA A 18 -31.05 -2.03 -6.60
N ALA A 19 -30.96 -3.21 -5.99
CA ALA A 19 -29.87 -3.57 -5.08
C ALA A 19 -28.50 -3.59 -5.79
N TYR A 20 -28.44 -4.02 -7.05
CA TYR A 20 -27.21 -4.00 -7.85
C TYR A 20 -26.74 -2.56 -8.18
N PHE A 21 -27.67 -1.63 -8.40
CA PHE A 21 -27.36 -0.22 -8.69
C PHE A 21 -27.23 0.67 -7.44
N LEU A 22 -27.89 0.32 -6.33
CA LEU A 22 -27.90 1.09 -5.08
C LEU A 22 -26.80 0.71 -4.09
N TYR A 23 -26.14 -0.45 -4.25
CA TYR A 23 -24.89 -0.73 -3.55
C TYR A 23 -23.72 -0.20 -4.37
N PRO A 24 -23.19 1.01 -4.10
CA PRO A 24 -21.98 1.46 -4.73
C PRO A 24 -20.87 0.44 -4.42
N ARG A 25 -20.41 -0.28 -5.45
CA ARG A 25 -19.19 -1.06 -5.32
C ARG A 25 -18.08 -0.06 -5.02
N ALA A 26 -17.45 -0.21 -3.86
CA ALA A 26 -16.34 0.65 -3.48
C ALA A 26 -15.32 0.64 -4.63
N SER A 27 -14.86 1.81 -5.05
CA SER A 27 -13.91 1.92 -6.15
C SER A 27 -12.67 2.70 -5.71
N PHE A 28 -11.51 2.28 -6.20
CA PHE A 28 -10.24 2.93 -5.91
C PHE A 28 -9.38 2.93 -7.16
N GLY A 29 -8.85 4.10 -7.55
CA GLY A 29 -8.10 4.24 -8.81
C GLY A 29 -8.90 3.82 -10.06
N GLY A 30 -10.23 3.94 -10.04
CA GLY A 30 -11.12 3.49 -11.11
C GLY A 30 -11.32 1.97 -11.20
N VAL A 31 -10.82 1.20 -10.22
CA VAL A 31 -11.05 -0.25 -10.10
C VAL A 31 -12.24 -0.48 -9.16
N GLN A 32 -13.26 -1.21 -9.62
CA GLN A 32 -14.35 -1.67 -8.76
C GLN A 32 -13.84 -2.80 -7.85
N MET A 33 -14.18 -2.72 -6.57
CA MET A 33 -13.70 -3.62 -5.53
C MET A 33 -14.85 -4.16 -4.70
N SER A 34 -14.67 -5.37 -4.18
CA SER A 34 -15.43 -5.83 -3.03
C SER A 34 -15.02 -5.04 -1.78
N GLU A 35 -15.86 -5.08 -0.75
CA GLU A 35 -15.58 -4.42 0.52
C GLU A 35 -14.26 -4.91 1.16
N LYS A 36 -13.96 -6.21 1.07
CA LYS A 36 -12.71 -6.79 1.58
C LYS A 36 -11.50 -6.20 0.86
N GLN A 37 -11.54 -6.12 -0.46
CA GLN A 37 -10.45 -5.57 -1.26
C GLN A 37 -10.25 -4.09 -0.96
N PHE A 38 -11.33 -3.31 -0.88
CA PHE A 38 -11.26 -1.89 -0.54
C PHE A 38 -10.68 -1.66 0.87
N LYS A 39 -11.09 -2.46 1.86
CA LYS A 39 -10.50 -2.45 3.20
C LYS A 39 -9.00 -2.77 3.18
N GLN A 40 -8.59 -3.76 2.39
CA GLN A 40 -7.17 -4.12 2.25
C GLN A 40 -6.35 -3.00 1.58
N VAL A 41 -6.91 -2.31 0.58
CA VAL A 41 -6.27 -1.13 -0.04
C VAL A 41 -6.08 -0.01 0.96
N ASN A 42 -7.11 0.32 1.76
CA ASN A 42 -6.99 1.38 2.76
C ASN A 42 -5.97 1.03 3.85
N ARG A 43 -6.00 -0.22 4.36
CA ARG A 43 -4.98 -0.69 5.30
C ARG A 43 -3.57 -0.59 4.71
N SER A 44 -3.40 -1.03 3.46
CA SER A 44 -2.13 -0.95 2.74
C SER A 44 -1.63 0.49 2.64
N LYS A 45 -2.52 1.41 2.27
CA LYS A 45 -2.25 2.84 2.18
C LYS A 45 -1.86 3.42 3.54
N ASP A 46 -2.58 3.08 4.61
CA ASP A 46 -2.30 3.56 5.96
C ASP A 46 -0.93 3.09 6.47
N ASN A 47 -0.58 1.81 6.24
CA ASN A 47 0.74 1.28 6.60
C ASN A 47 1.88 2.01 5.87
N ILE A 48 1.69 2.28 4.56
CA ILE A 48 2.67 3.03 3.76
C ILE A 48 2.77 4.47 4.25
N ASP A 49 1.64 5.11 4.59
CA ASP A 49 1.63 6.48 5.10
C ASP A 49 2.38 6.61 6.43
N VAL A 50 2.10 5.71 7.38
CA VAL A 50 2.78 5.67 8.68
C VAL A 50 4.29 5.54 8.50
N LEU A 51 4.74 4.59 7.67
CA LEU A 51 6.16 4.42 7.39
C LEU A 51 6.78 5.70 6.79
N LEU A 52 6.12 6.33 5.81
CA LEU A 52 6.59 7.59 5.22
C LEU A 52 6.60 8.75 6.24
N GLN A 53 5.66 8.78 7.19
CA GLN A 53 5.62 9.81 8.24
C GLN A 53 6.83 9.68 9.16
N ASP A 54 7.19 8.46 9.54
CA ASP A 54 8.28 8.23 10.48
C ASP A 54 9.65 8.26 9.80
N LEU A 55 9.75 7.90 8.52
CA LEU A 55 10.90 8.23 7.68
C LEU A 55 11.15 9.74 7.59
N ASN A 56 10.11 10.56 7.46
CA ASN A 56 10.26 12.02 7.43
C ASN A 56 10.66 12.63 8.79
N LYS A 57 10.53 11.86 9.88
CA LYS A 57 10.98 12.24 11.23
C LYS A 57 12.31 11.59 11.61
N TYR A 58 12.88 10.75 10.73
CA TYR A 58 14.10 10.01 10.97
C TYR A 58 15.24 10.96 11.36
N LYS A 59 15.99 10.57 12.40
CA LYS A 59 17.23 11.22 12.79
C LYS A 59 18.28 10.13 13.06
N PRO A 60 19.43 10.12 12.37
CA PRO A 60 20.43 9.06 12.55
C PRO A 60 20.98 8.99 13.97
N THR A 61 21.00 10.11 14.69
CA THR A 61 21.44 10.19 16.09
C THR A 61 20.39 9.74 17.11
N SER A 62 19.17 9.39 16.68
CA SER A 62 18.08 8.97 17.57
C SER A 62 17.71 7.50 17.37
N PRO A 63 18.18 6.57 18.24
CA PRO A 63 17.83 5.16 18.15
C PRO A 63 16.32 4.91 18.16
N LYS A 64 15.55 5.76 18.86
CA LYS A 64 14.09 5.67 18.95
C LYS A 64 13.41 5.78 17.58
N THR A 65 13.91 6.65 16.67
CA THR A 65 13.31 6.77 15.34
C THR A 65 13.56 5.52 14.49
N VAL A 66 14.70 4.86 14.66
CA VAL A 66 15.02 3.61 13.94
C VAL A 66 14.17 2.46 14.45
N THR A 67 14.02 2.31 15.76
CA THR A 67 13.14 1.29 16.35
C THR A 67 11.70 1.45 15.87
N LYS A 68 11.22 2.70 15.76
CA LYS A 68 9.87 2.96 15.27
C LYS A 68 9.71 2.59 13.80
N ILE A 69 10.65 3.00 12.94
CA ILE A 69 10.66 2.62 11.51
C ILE A 69 10.71 1.09 11.35
N LYS A 70 11.50 0.39 12.16
CA LYS A 70 11.52 -1.09 12.15
C LYS A 70 10.15 -1.68 12.45
N GLN A 71 9.48 -1.20 13.50
CA GLN A 71 8.12 -1.66 13.85
C GLN A 71 7.12 -1.39 12.72
N ASP A 72 7.22 -0.24 12.06
CA ASP A 72 6.33 0.11 10.95
C ASP A 72 6.61 -0.75 9.71
N VAL A 73 7.88 -1.06 9.43
CA VAL A 73 8.28 -2.01 8.38
C VAL A 73 7.76 -3.42 8.67
N ASP A 74 7.93 -3.91 9.90
CA ASP A 74 7.45 -5.25 10.31
C ASP A 74 5.92 -5.33 10.18
N GLN A 75 5.20 -4.28 10.62
CA GLN A 75 3.75 -4.20 10.47
C GLN A 75 3.32 -4.14 9.00
N LEU A 76 4.01 -3.34 8.18
CA LEU A 76 3.73 -3.22 6.75
C LEU A 76 3.91 -4.56 6.05
N ILE A 77 5.02 -5.27 6.27
CA ILE A 77 5.27 -6.59 5.67
C ILE A 77 4.21 -7.58 6.11
N ALA A 78 3.87 -7.62 7.41
CA ALA A 78 2.88 -8.55 7.93
C ALA A 78 1.48 -8.33 7.35
N GLN A 79 1.03 -7.07 7.26
CA GLN A 79 -0.34 -6.74 6.86
C GLN A 79 -0.52 -6.60 5.34
N ASN A 80 0.46 -6.04 4.65
CA ASN A 80 0.42 -5.89 3.19
C ASN A 80 0.90 -7.15 2.48
N GLY A 81 1.56 -8.06 3.22
CA GLY A 81 1.89 -9.40 2.75
C GLY A 81 0.70 -10.36 2.75
N GLU A 82 -0.41 -10.00 3.41
CA GLU A 82 -1.62 -10.83 3.43
C GLU A 82 -2.12 -11.08 1.99
N ASN A 83 -2.42 -12.33 1.66
CA ASN A 83 -2.92 -12.75 0.33
C ASN A 83 -1.92 -12.57 -0.83
N LEU A 84 -0.65 -12.26 -0.57
CA LEU A 84 0.38 -12.32 -1.61
C LEU A 84 0.80 -13.76 -1.91
N SER A 85 1.20 -13.99 -3.16
CA SER A 85 2.00 -15.18 -3.49
C SER A 85 3.36 -15.10 -2.79
N THR A 86 4.01 -16.24 -2.54
CA THR A 86 5.37 -16.27 -1.96
C THR A 86 6.33 -15.37 -2.72
N ALA A 87 6.31 -15.42 -4.06
CA ALA A 87 7.20 -14.60 -4.88
C ALA A 87 6.93 -13.09 -4.78
N ASP A 88 5.68 -12.67 -4.58
CA ASP A 88 5.34 -11.26 -4.41
C ASP A 88 5.57 -10.81 -2.95
N PHE A 89 5.39 -11.70 -1.98
CA PHE A 89 5.79 -11.47 -0.58
C PHE A 89 7.30 -11.27 -0.47
N ASP A 90 8.11 -12.11 -1.10
CA ASP A 90 9.57 -11.99 -1.08
C ASP A 90 10.04 -10.65 -1.67
N LYS A 91 9.36 -10.15 -2.71
CA LYS A 91 9.61 -8.80 -3.25
C LYS A 91 9.27 -7.71 -2.26
N LEU A 92 8.14 -7.85 -1.53
CA LEU A 92 7.75 -6.91 -0.48
C LEU A 92 8.76 -6.91 0.68
N GLU A 93 9.12 -8.08 1.20
CA GLU A 93 10.12 -8.24 2.27
C GLU A 93 11.48 -7.67 1.84
N THR A 94 11.92 -7.98 0.62
CA THR A 94 13.19 -7.47 0.07
C THR A 94 13.18 -5.95 -0.11
N ALA A 95 12.04 -5.36 -0.47
CA ALA A 95 11.94 -3.93 -0.67
C ALA A 95 11.84 -3.14 0.64
N ALA A 96 11.08 -3.64 1.62
CA ALA A 96 10.83 -2.96 2.88
C ALA A 96 11.84 -3.30 3.98
N GLY A 97 12.30 -4.55 4.03
CA GLY A 97 13.05 -5.13 5.15
C GLY A 97 14.52 -4.75 5.24
N ASP A 98 15.25 -5.54 6.03
CA ASP A 98 16.66 -5.33 6.41
C ASP A 98 17.67 -5.98 5.45
N LYS A 99 17.20 -6.63 4.38
CA LYS A 99 18.05 -7.30 3.37
C LYS A 99 18.14 -6.49 2.08
N ASN A 100 19.21 -6.73 1.31
CA ASN A 100 19.36 -6.29 -0.09
C ASN A 100 19.05 -4.79 -0.35
N GLY A 101 19.46 -3.93 0.58
CA GLY A 101 19.22 -2.48 0.50
C GLY A 101 17.74 -2.12 0.55
N GLY A 102 16.91 -2.90 1.25
CA GLY A 102 15.54 -2.51 1.58
C GLY A 102 15.48 -1.23 2.39
N VAL A 103 14.27 -0.71 2.62
CA VAL A 103 14.07 0.55 3.37
C VAL A 103 14.71 0.46 4.76
N LEU A 104 14.42 -0.59 5.54
CA LEU A 104 15.00 -0.73 6.88
C LEU A 104 16.52 -0.88 6.82
N ALA A 105 17.04 -1.69 5.90
CA ALA A 105 18.48 -1.85 5.70
C ALA A 105 19.17 -0.50 5.44
N THR A 106 18.52 0.34 4.63
CA THR A 106 19.02 1.66 4.25
C THR A 106 19.10 2.60 5.45
N ILE A 107 18.07 2.57 6.29
CA ILE A 107 17.96 3.41 7.49
C ILE A 107 18.93 2.97 8.58
N GLU A 108 19.12 1.67 8.77
CA GLU A 108 20.08 1.12 9.73
C GLU A 108 21.53 1.41 9.31
N ALA A 109 21.84 1.34 8.01
CA ALA A 109 23.16 1.67 7.51
C ALA A 109 23.46 3.18 7.67
N ALA A 110 22.48 4.05 7.39
CA ALA A 110 22.60 5.48 7.67
C ALA A 110 22.81 5.77 9.18
N GLN A 111 22.13 5.04 10.06
CA GLN A 111 22.29 5.19 11.52
C GLN A 111 23.72 4.84 11.97
N LYS A 112 24.33 3.83 11.36
CA LYS A 112 25.71 3.40 11.63
C LYS A 112 26.76 4.34 11.05
N GLY A 113 26.35 5.43 10.38
CA GLY A 113 27.26 6.41 9.79
C GLY A 113 27.91 5.94 8.49
N HIS A 114 27.35 4.93 7.82
CA HIS A 114 27.88 4.49 6.52
C HIS A 114 27.65 5.51 5.40
N TYR A 115 26.58 6.31 5.50
CA TYR A 115 26.25 7.41 4.57
C TYR A 115 25.14 8.30 5.15
N LEU A 116 24.94 9.48 4.53
CA LEU A 116 23.78 10.35 4.76
C LEU A 116 22.66 10.00 3.78
N ILE A 117 21.39 10.30 4.11
CA ILE A 117 20.28 10.10 3.18
C ILE A 117 20.23 11.29 2.22
N ASP A 118 21.08 11.28 1.21
CA ASP A 118 21.16 12.29 0.16
C ASP A 118 20.21 11.99 -1.02
N GLY A 119 20.37 12.71 -2.13
CA GLY A 119 19.57 12.51 -3.34
C GLY A 119 19.69 11.11 -3.96
N ASP A 120 20.85 10.48 -3.87
CA ASP A 120 21.08 9.14 -4.44
C ASP A 120 20.37 8.09 -3.59
N ILE A 121 20.49 8.19 -2.26
CA ILE A 121 19.75 7.32 -1.35
C ILE A 121 18.24 7.56 -1.46
N ALA A 122 17.79 8.79 -1.63
CA ALA A 122 16.39 9.07 -1.89
C ALA A 122 15.90 8.36 -3.16
N SER A 123 16.67 8.39 -4.25
CA SER A 123 16.36 7.67 -5.50
C SER A 123 16.24 6.14 -5.29
N VAL A 124 17.12 5.56 -4.47
CA VAL A 124 17.01 4.15 -4.06
C VAL A 124 15.70 3.92 -3.30
N LEU A 125 15.36 4.79 -2.35
CA LEU A 125 14.11 4.69 -1.60
C LEU A 125 12.88 4.80 -2.53
N HIS A 126 12.88 5.67 -3.55
CA HIS A 126 11.79 5.73 -4.54
C HIS A 126 11.60 4.38 -5.24
N THR A 127 12.68 3.74 -5.68
CA THR A 127 12.62 2.43 -6.32
C THR A 127 12.01 1.38 -5.37
N LYS A 128 12.42 1.39 -4.10
CA LYS A 128 11.88 0.47 -3.09
C LYS A 128 10.40 0.74 -2.79
N PHE A 129 10.00 2.01 -2.67
CA PHE A 129 8.61 2.37 -2.44
C PHE A 129 7.70 2.02 -3.62
N SER A 130 8.16 2.15 -4.87
CA SER A 130 7.39 1.69 -6.04
C SER A 130 7.10 0.18 -5.96
N ILE A 131 8.09 -0.62 -5.54
CA ILE A 131 7.89 -2.06 -5.31
C ILE A 131 6.91 -2.31 -4.16
N ILE A 132 7.11 -1.63 -3.01
CA ILE A 132 6.24 -1.76 -1.82
C ILE A 132 4.79 -1.45 -2.19
N VAL A 133 4.54 -0.33 -2.87
CA VAL A 133 3.18 0.10 -3.22
C VAL A 133 2.54 -0.88 -4.20
N LEU A 134 3.29 -1.35 -5.21
CA LEU A 134 2.79 -2.34 -6.15
C LEU A 134 2.43 -3.67 -5.48
N GLN A 135 3.31 -4.21 -4.63
CA GLN A 135 3.03 -5.45 -3.91
C GLN A 135 1.86 -5.25 -2.93
N SER A 136 1.81 -4.11 -2.24
CA SER A 136 0.69 -3.80 -1.34
C SER A 136 -0.64 -3.71 -2.10
N ALA A 137 -0.65 -3.17 -3.33
CA ALA A 137 -1.84 -3.18 -4.17
C ALA A 137 -2.25 -4.60 -4.61
N LYS A 138 -1.27 -5.47 -4.92
CA LYS A 138 -1.53 -6.89 -5.24
C LYS A 138 -2.15 -7.68 -4.08
N SER A 139 -1.90 -7.28 -2.83
CA SER A 139 -2.54 -7.88 -1.66
C SER A 139 -4.07 -7.76 -1.68
N ALA A 140 -4.60 -6.78 -2.42
CA ALA A 140 -6.03 -6.52 -2.58
C ALA A 140 -6.61 -7.00 -3.92
N THR A 141 -5.78 -7.35 -4.91
CA THR A 141 -6.26 -7.84 -6.21
C THR A 141 -5.26 -8.76 -6.89
N GLU A 142 -5.76 -9.87 -7.42
CA GLU A 142 -4.98 -10.83 -8.20
C GLU A 142 -4.68 -10.33 -9.63
N SER A 143 -5.30 -9.23 -10.06
CA SER A 143 -5.11 -8.67 -11.39
C SER A 143 -3.97 -7.65 -11.42
N ASP A 144 -2.89 -7.97 -12.14
CA ASP A 144 -1.74 -7.07 -12.31
C ASP A 144 -2.13 -5.69 -12.86
N SER A 145 -3.09 -5.62 -13.78
CA SER A 145 -3.53 -4.35 -14.37
C SER A 145 -4.32 -3.50 -13.37
N GLN A 146 -5.12 -4.13 -12.51
CA GLN A 146 -5.82 -3.45 -11.42
C GLN A 146 -4.84 -3.02 -10.34
N ALA A 147 -3.90 -3.88 -9.94
CA ALA A 147 -2.88 -3.58 -8.95
C ALA A 147 -2.06 -2.35 -9.35
N LYS A 148 -1.68 -2.21 -10.63
CA LYS A 148 -1.00 -1.01 -11.15
C LYS A 148 -1.84 0.27 -10.99
N LYS A 149 -3.14 0.22 -11.31
CA LYS A 149 -4.03 1.39 -11.15
C LYS A 149 -4.19 1.79 -9.69
N VAL A 150 -4.35 0.80 -8.81
CA VAL A 150 -4.44 1.01 -7.37
C VAL A 150 -3.12 1.57 -6.84
N ALA A 151 -1.99 1.00 -7.23
CA ALA A 151 -0.66 1.46 -6.85
C ALA A 151 -0.43 2.92 -7.26
N SER A 152 -0.70 3.28 -8.51
CA SER A 152 -0.57 4.67 -8.98
C SER A 152 -1.48 5.64 -8.22
N GLN A 153 -2.69 5.19 -7.82
CA GLN A 153 -3.57 6.02 -7.01
C GLN A 153 -3.05 6.15 -5.57
N ILE A 154 -2.47 5.11 -4.97
CA ILE A 154 -1.80 5.20 -3.65
C ILE A 154 -0.60 6.15 -3.72
N GLU A 155 0.26 6.02 -4.74
CA GLU A 155 1.42 6.90 -4.96
C GLU A 155 1.00 8.37 -5.00
N LYS A 156 -0.08 8.66 -5.74
CA LYS A 156 -0.66 10.00 -5.85
C LYS A 156 -1.26 10.48 -4.54
N ASP A 157 -2.13 9.68 -3.91
CA ASP A 157 -2.82 10.04 -2.67
C ASP A 157 -1.86 10.35 -1.53
N LEU A 158 -0.77 9.57 -1.44
CA LEU A 158 0.24 9.73 -0.39
C LEU A 158 1.35 10.70 -0.77
N SER A 159 1.36 11.21 -2.01
CA SER A 159 2.40 12.08 -2.55
C SER A 159 3.80 11.52 -2.29
N ILE A 160 3.97 10.21 -2.53
CA ILE A 160 5.17 9.46 -2.14
C ILE A 160 6.42 10.13 -2.69
N ASP A 161 6.40 10.49 -3.96
CA ASP A 161 7.57 11.08 -4.61
C ASP A 161 8.03 12.37 -3.94
N SER A 162 7.08 13.28 -3.66
CA SER A 162 7.38 14.54 -2.99
C SER A 162 7.91 14.33 -1.58
N ARG A 163 7.43 13.31 -0.86
CA ARG A 163 7.84 13.01 0.52
C ARG A 163 9.23 12.38 0.56
N LEU A 164 9.54 11.47 -0.34
CA LEU A 164 10.86 10.87 -0.46
C LEU A 164 11.91 11.90 -0.89
N TYR A 165 11.57 12.78 -1.83
CA TYR A 165 12.44 13.89 -2.22
C TYR A 165 12.78 14.81 -1.02
N LYS A 166 11.80 15.13 -0.16
CA LYS A 166 12.04 15.92 1.06
C LYS A 166 12.95 15.25 2.06
N ILE A 167 13.00 13.92 2.09
CA ILE A 167 13.92 13.17 2.95
C ILE A 167 15.36 13.34 2.44
N GLY A 168 15.58 13.26 1.13
CA GLY A 168 16.90 13.44 0.51
C GLY A 168 17.52 14.84 0.66
N ILE A 169 16.70 15.88 0.88
CA ILE A 169 17.18 17.27 1.04
C ILE A 169 17.43 17.64 2.51
N LYS A 170 16.79 16.96 3.46
CA LYS A 170 16.88 17.28 4.89
C LYS A 170 18.13 16.75 5.57
N SER A 171 18.83 15.82 4.94
CA SER A 171 19.95 15.07 5.53
C SER A 171 21.30 15.73 5.34
#